data_AF-A0A7R7HBT9-F1
#
_entry.id   AF-A0A7R7HBT9-F1
#
_cell.length_a   1.000
_cell.length_b   1.000
_cell.length_c   1.000
_cell.angle_alpha   90.00
_cell.angle_beta   90.00
_cell.angle_gamma   90.00
#
_symmetry.space_group_name_H-M   'P 1'
#
loop_
_entity.id
_entity.type
_entity.pdbx_description
1 polymer ?
#
loop_
_entity_poly.entity_id
_entity_poly.type
_entity_poly.pdbx_seq_one_letter_code
_entity_poly.pdbx_strand_id
1 'polypeptide(L)'
;MSQQAPTGVGSGPQGLRGGRTRSEGLAMRSVFGFKTRSAERDQQTDAARFQRIRDVIAEVSGEMDREKSGFEKRYGTVAADAAFLVEAMDNEASPSGDSERIATLTETLRACERRIAFLNRQMLFMEECRQFVQQFVDANGIDAGGSAKAE
;
A
#
# COMPACT_ATOMS: atom_id res chain seq x y z
N MET A 1 17.15 -15.66 81.72
CA MET A 1 16.71 -14.28 82.08
C MET A 1 15.30 -14.12 81.51
N SER A 2 14.29 -14.52 82.27
CA SER A 2 13.48 -13.68 83.18
C SER A 2 12.60 -12.65 82.49
N GLN A 3 11.28 -12.85 82.69
CA GLN A 3 10.18 -11.87 82.75
C GLN A 3 9.64 -11.39 81.39
N GLN A 4 8.34 -11.23 81.13
CA GLN A 4 7.16 -10.98 81.97
C GLN A 4 5.86 -11.29 81.17
N ALA A 5 4.78 -11.68 81.87
CA ALA A 5 3.40 -11.73 81.37
C ALA A 5 2.77 -10.32 81.38
N PRO A 6 1.54 -10.07 80.83
CA PRO A 6 0.32 -10.37 81.62
C PRO A 6 -0.99 -10.71 80.85
N THR A 7 -1.80 -11.53 81.55
CA THR A 7 -3.27 -11.62 81.73
C THR A 7 -4.31 -10.87 80.88
N GLY A 8 -5.43 -11.56 80.61
CA GLY A 8 -6.80 -11.02 80.44
C GLY A 8 -7.73 -12.03 79.74
N VAL A 9 -8.32 -13.01 80.44
CA VAL A 9 -9.70 -13.04 81.02
C VAL A 9 -10.80 -12.44 80.14
N GLY A 10 -11.74 -13.30 79.71
CA GLY A 10 -13.01 -12.90 79.09
C GLY A 10 -13.90 -14.09 78.74
N SER A 11 -14.69 -14.57 79.71
CA SER A 11 -15.68 -15.64 79.56
C SER A 11 -17.06 -15.10 79.12
N GLY A 12 -17.54 -15.61 77.97
CA GLY A 12 -18.96 -15.90 77.62
C GLY A 12 -20.00 -14.75 77.54
N PRO A 13 -21.26 -15.02 77.16
CA PRO A 13 -21.86 -16.26 76.66
C PRO A 13 -22.73 -16.09 75.38
N GLN A 14 -23.33 -17.22 74.99
CA GLN A 14 -24.21 -17.51 73.85
C GLN A 14 -25.53 -16.71 73.81
N GLY A 15 -26.05 -16.48 72.60
CA GLY A 15 -27.42 -16.02 72.35
C GLY A 15 -27.80 -16.09 70.87
N LEU A 16 -28.91 -16.76 70.57
CA LEU A 16 -29.32 -17.33 69.29
C LEU A 16 -30.15 -16.39 68.38
N ARG A 17 -30.24 -16.81 67.10
CA ARG A 17 -31.37 -16.68 66.14
C ARG A 17 -31.61 -15.36 65.40
N GLY A 18 -31.69 -15.50 64.06
CA GLY A 18 -32.69 -14.83 63.24
C GLY A 18 -32.18 -14.27 61.90
N GLY A 19 -32.78 -14.68 60.78
CA GLY A 19 -32.78 -13.87 59.54
C GLY A 19 -32.08 -14.48 58.32
N ARG A 20 -32.67 -15.52 57.73
CA ARG A 20 -32.52 -15.82 56.30
C ARG A 20 -33.34 -14.77 55.53
N THR A 21 -32.71 -14.01 54.62
CA THR A 21 -33.19 -13.62 53.26
C THR A 21 -32.47 -12.36 52.74
N ARG A 22 -31.65 -12.57 51.71
CA ARG A 22 -31.34 -11.65 50.60
C ARG A 22 -31.25 -12.60 49.39
N SER A 23 -32.17 -12.66 48.43
CA SER A 23 -32.47 -11.65 47.39
C SER A 23 -31.18 -10.88 47.05
N GLU A 24 -30.48 -11.11 45.96
CA GLU A 24 -30.88 -11.24 44.56
C GLU A 24 -29.79 -12.09 43.86
N GLY A 25 -30.06 -12.93 42.87
CA GLY A 25 -30.73 -12.53 41.64
C GLY A 25 -29.69 -11.96 40.67
N LEU A 26 -29.19 -12.82 39.76
CA LEU A 26 -28.47 -12.49 38.53
C LEU A 26 -27.17 -11.67 38.64
N ALA A 27 -26.07 -12.36 38.91
CA ALA A 27 -24.82 -12.08 38.19
C ALA A 27 -24.87 -12.78 36.82
N MET A 28 -25.79 -12.38 35.95
CA MET A 28 -25.63 -12.63 34.52
C MET A 28 -24.61 -11.58 34.03
N ARG A 29 -23.32 -11.82 34.30
CA ARG A 29 -22.27 -11.22 33.47
C ARG A 29 -22.63 -11.65 32.06
N SER A 30 -23.06 -10.71 31.23
CA SER A 30 -23.19 -10.96 29.81
C SER A 30 -21.81 -11.42 29.31
N VAL A 31 -21.65 -12.74 29.15
CA VAL A 31 -20.50 -13.39 28.50
C VAL A 31 -20.66 -13.26 26.98
N PHE A 32 -21.17 -12.12 26.53
CA PHE A 32 -21.18 -11.69 25.15
C PHE A 32 -20.62 -10.29 25.11
N GLY A 33 -19.36 -10.18 25.54
CA GLY A 33 -18.51 -9.05 25.22
C GLY A 33 -18.18 -9.08 23.74
N PHE A 34 -19.17 -8.80 22.89
CA PHE A 34 -18.89 -8.27 21.57
C PHE A 34 -18.14 -6.96 21.83
N LYS A 35 -16.81 -7.00 21.75
CA LYS A 35 -15.98 -5.80 21.63
C LYS A 35 -16.35 -5.19 20.29
N THR A 36 -17.45 -4.44 20.25
CA THR A 36 -17.86 -3.68 19.08
C THR A 36 -16.66 -2.83 18.70
N ARG A 37 -16.12 -3.09 17.52
CA ARG A 37 -14.99 -2.35 16.96
C ARG A 37 -15.39 -0.87 16.94
N SER A 38 -14.48 0.03 17.34
CA SER A 38 -14.79 1.46 17.33
C SER A 38 -14.87 1.92 15.88
N ALA A 39 -15.90 2.70 15.53
CA ALA A 39 -16.08 3.24 14.17
C ALA A 39 -14.82 3.99 13.68
N GLU A 40 -14.15 4.69 14.58
CA GLU A 40 -12.87 5.36 14.32
C GLU A 40 -11.76 4.39 13.85
N ARG A 41 -11.66 3.19 14.44
CA ARG A 41 -10.67 2.19 14.01
C ARG A 41 -11.01 1.60 12.66
N ASP A 42 -12.28 1.47 12.34
CA ASP A 42 -12.71 1.01 11.02
C ASP A 42 -12.36 2.07 9.96
N GLN A 43 -12.66 3.35 10.23
CA GLN A 43 -12.27 4.47 9.36
C GLN A 43 -10.74 4.53 9.16
N GLN A 44 -9.95 4.41 10.22
CA GLN A 44 -8.48 4.36 10.11
C GLN A 44 -7.99 3.15 9.29
N THR A 45 -8.65 2.00 9.46
CA THR A 45 -8.31 0.80 8.67
C THR A 45 -8.61 1.01 7.19
N ASP A 46 -9.73 1.64 6.87
CA ASP A 46 -10.13 1.93 5.49
C ASP A 46 -9.19 2.96 4.86
N ALA A 47 -8.88 4.04 5.57
CA ALA A 47 -7.85 5.01 5.17
C ALA A 47 -6.51 4.33 4.83
N ALA A 48 -6.02 3.45 5.70
CA ALA A 48 -4.77 2.73 5.48
C ALA A 48 -4.83 1.72 4.32
N ARG A 49 -6.00 1.16 3.99
CA ARG A 49 -6.17 0.29 2.81
C ARG A 49 -6.07 1.11 1.52
N PHE A 50 -6.81 2.21 1.44
CA PHE A 50 -6.83 3.05 0.24
C PHE A 50 -5.52 3.78 0.02
N GLN A 51 -4.81 4.16 1.09
CA GLN A 51 -3.46 4.70 0.96
C GLN A 51 -2.51 3.68 0.32
N ARG A 52 -2.52 2.42 0.78
CA ARG A 52 -1.68 1.36 0.18
C ARG A 52 -2.03 1.10 -1.29
N ILE A 53 -3.31 1.16 -1.66
CA ILE A 53 -3.71 1.03 -3.07
C ILE A 53 -3.10 2.17 -3.91
N ARG A 54 -3.18 3.41 -3.43
CA ARG A 54 -2.56 4.56 -4.10
C ARG A 54 -1.05 4.41 -4.22
N ASP A 55 -0.38 3.96 -3.16
CA ASP A 55 1.07 3.76 -3.14
C ASP A 55 1.50 2.73 -4.20
N VAL A 56 0.82 1.59 -4.28
CA VAL A 56 1.09 0.55 -5.29
C VAL A 56 0.84 1.07 -6.71
N ILE A 57 -0.24 1.83 -6.93
CA ILE A 57 -0.51 2.44 -8.24
C ILE A 57 0.63 3.39 -8.64
N ALA A 58 1.10 4.21 -7.71
CA ALA A 58 2.20 5.15 -7.96
C ALA A 58 3.53 4.44 -8.22
N GLU A 59 3.83 3.39 -7.45
CA GLU A 59 5.02 2.55 -7.62
C GLU A 59 5.06 1.93 -9.02
N VAL A 60 3.98 1.22 -9.40
CA VAL A 60 3.86 0.56 -10.71
C VAL A 60 3.91 1.59 -11.85
N SER A 61 3.29 2.76 -11.68
CA SER A 61 3.37 3.84 -12.68
C SER A 61 4.81 4.34 -12.85
N GLY A 62 5.57 4.45 -11.75
CA GLY A 62 6.98 4.80 -11.77
C GLY A 62 7.87 3.75 -12.44
N GLU A 63 7.57 2.46 -12.28
CA GLU A 63 8.25 1.38 -13.01
C GLU A 63 8.03 1.48 -14.51
N MET A 64 6.78 1.70 -14.94
CA MET A 64 6.42 1.89 -16.36
C MET A 64 7.14 3.09 -16.98
N ASP A 65 7.22 4.21 -16.26
CA ASP A 65 7.90 5.42 -16.73
C ASP A 65 9.42 5.22 -16.88
N ARG A 66 10.05 4.54 -15.92
CA ARG A 66 11.47 4.14 -16.03
C ARG A 66 11.71 3.21 -17.21
N GLU A 67 10.83 2.24 -17.42
CA GLU A 67 10.93 1.32 -18.56
C GLU A 67 10.81 2.08 -19.87
N LYS A 68 9.81 2.97 -19.99
CA LYS A 68 9.59 3.82 -21.16
C LYS A 68 10.82 4.68 -21.45
N SER A 69 11.36 5.36 -20.44
CA SER A 69 12.60 6.13 -20.55
C SER A 69 13.77 5.29 -21.07
N GLY A 70 13.84 4.01 -20.66
CA GLY A 70 14.84 3.06 -21.16
C GLY A 70 14.65 2.67 -22.63
N PHE A 71 13.41 2.61 -23.12
CA PHE A 71 13.12 2.39 -24.55
C PHE A 71 13.33 3.64 -25.39
N GLU A 72 12.98 4.83 -24.89
CA GLU A 72 13.19 6.10 -25.60
C GLU A 72 14.69 6.37 -25.82
N LYS A 73 15.53 6.10 -24.81
CA LYS A 73 17.00 6.18 -24.95
C LYS A 73 17.51 5.22 -26.03
N ARG A 74 17.07 3.95 -25.98
CA ARG A 74 17.47 2.93 -26.97
C ARG A 74 17.00 3.30 -28.37
N TYR A 75 15.78 3.79 -28.52
CA TYR A 75 15.26 4.29 -29.79
C TYR A 75 16.15 5.40 -30.34
N GLY A 76 16.49 6.40 -29.52
CA GLY A 76 17.37 7.50 -29.92
C GLY A 76 18.75 7.03 -30.40
N THR A 77 19.38 6.09 -29.68
CA THR A 77 20.66 5.50 -30.10
C THR A 77 20.53 4.75 -31.42
N VAL A 78 19.55 3.86 -31.56
CA VAL A 78 19.35 3.06 -32.78
C VAL A 78 18.99 3.95 -33.97
N ALA A 79 18.22 5.01 -33.76
CA ALA A 79 17.86 5.96 -34.80
C ALA A 79 19.08 6.75 -35.30
N ALA A 80 19.96 7.17 -34.38
CA ALA A 80 21.22 7.82 -34.74
C ALA A 80 22.13 6.86 -35.54
N ASP A 81 22.28 5.62 -35.09
CA ASP A 81 23.08 4.61 -35.80
C ASP A 81 22.54 4.32 -37.20
N ALA A 82 21.20 4.26 -37.35
CA ALA A 82 20.56 4.08 -38.65
C ALA A 82 20.79 5.29 -39.57
N ALA A 83 20.72 6.51 -39.04
CA ALA A 83 20.99 7.72 -39.82
C ALA A 83 22.45 7.76 -40.32
N PHE A 84 23.43 7.43 -39.46
CA PHE A 84 24.83 7.35 -39.87
C PHE A 84 25.09 6.27 -40.91
N LEU A 85 24.41 5.13 -40.79
CA LEU A 85 24.55 4.04 -41.76
C LEU A 85 24.00 4.43 -43.13
N VAL A 86 22.85 5.09 -43.18
CA VAL A 86 22.26 5.60 -44.44
C VAL A 86 23.19 6.64 -45.07
N GLU A 87 23.71 7.59 -44.29
CA GLU A 87 24.68 8.59 -44.77
C GLU A 87 25.97 7.94 -45.31
N ALA A 88 26.47 6.88 -44.67
CA ALA A 88 27.65 6.17 -45.14
C ALA A 88 27.40 5.42 -46.46
N MET A 89 26.19 4.88 -46.65
CA MET A 89 25.78 4.25 -47.90
C MET A 89 25.64 5.27 -49.04
N ASP A 90 25.07 6.43 -48.76
CA ASP A 90 24.89 7.51 -49.75
C ASP A 90 26.24 8.09 -50.23
N ASN A 91 27.26 8.07 -49.36
CA ASN A 91 28.61 8.53 -49.69
C ASN A 91 29.51 7.42 -50.30
N GLU A 92 28.94 6.28 -50.72
CA GLU A 92 29.65 5.08 -51.24
C GLU A 92 30.77 4.57 -50.30
N ALA A 93 30.74 4.96 -49.02
CA ALA A 93 31.78 4.69 -48.05
C ALA A 93 31.62 3.32 -47.37
N SER A 94 30.64 2.53 -47.78
CA SER A 94 30.14 1.40 -47.00
C SER A 94 30.28 0.04 -47.72
N PRO A 95 30.77 -1.01 -47.02
CA PRO A 95 31.01 -2.33 -47.59
C PRO A 95 29.70 -3.12 -47.77
N SER A 96 29.77 -4.17 -48.61
CA SER A 96 28.67 -5.12 -48.82
C SER A 96 28.19 -5.73 -47.49
N GLY A 97 27.00 -5.33 -47.01
CA GLY A 97 26.40 -5.81 -45.75
C GLY A 97 25.33 -4.90 -45.13
N ASP A 98 25.18 -3.66 -45.62
CA ASP A 98 24.35 -2.66 -44.93
C ASP A 98 22.85 -2.87 -45.03
N SER A 99 22.38 -3.59 -46.05
CA SER A 99 20.95 -3.88 -46.21
C SER A 99 20.41 -4.72 -45.04
N GLU A 100 21.17 -5.74 -44.60
CA GLU A 100 20.81 -6.56 -43.43
C GLU A 100 20.89 -5.75 -42.13
N ARG A 101 21.88 -4.86 -42.03
CA ARG A 101 22.05 -3.98 -40.88
C ARG A 101 20.92 -2.95 -40.77
N ILE A 102 20.50 -2.33 -41.87
CA ILE A 102 19.33 -1.44 -41.93
C ILE A 102 18.06 -2.20 -41.53
N ALA A 103 17.86 -3.41 -42.05
CA ALA A 103 16.70 -4.22 -41.69
C ALA A 103 16.66 -4.50 -40.18
N THR A 104 17.81 -4.82 -39.58
CA THR A 104 17.95 -5.06 -38.14
C THR A 104 17.65 -3.81 -37.30
N LEU A 105 18.20 -2.66 -37.70
CA LEU A 105 17.94 -1.38 -37.03
C LEU A 105 16.46 -0.99 -37.14
N THR A 106 15.87 -1.17 -38.31
CA THR A 106 14.44 -0.89 -38.56
C THR A 106 13.54 -1.75 -37.68
N GLU A 107 13.81 -3.05 -37.55
CA GLU A 107 12.99 -3.90 -36.69
C GLU A 107 13.16 -3.53 -35.21
N THR A 108 14.37 -3.13 -34.80
CA THR A 108 14.64 -2.65 -33.44
C THR A 108 13.87 -1.36 -33.13
N LEU A 109 13.82 -0.41 -34.07
CA LEU A 109 13.04 0.83 -33.93
C LEU A 109 11.55 0.51 -33.78
N ARG A 110 11.00 -0.35 -34.65
CA ARG A 110 9.59 -0.78 -34.55
C ARG A 110 9.28 -1.48 -33.24
N ALA A 111 10.19 -2.32 -32.74
CA ALA A 111 10.01 -2.97 -31.44
C ALA A 111 9.96 -1.95 -30.29
N CYS A 112 10.83 -0.93 -30.32
CA CYS A 112 10.81 0.16 -29.34
C CYS A 112 9.50 0.94 -29.42
N GLU A 113 9.05 1.33 -30.61
CA GLU A 113 7.78 2.06 -30.82
C GLU A 113 6.58 1.29 -30.28
N ARG A 114 6.47 0.00 -30.62
CA ARG A 114 5.39 -0.86 -30.12
C ARG A 114 5.38 -0.93 -28.59
N ARG A 115 6.56 -1.05 -27.97
CA ARG A 115 6.67 -1.15 -26.52
C ARG A 115 6.35 0.18 -25.84
N ILE A 116 6.87 1.30 -26.34
CA ILE A 116 6.55 2.65 -25.84
C ILE A 116 5.04 2.93 -25.95
N ALA A 117 4.42 2.61 -27.08
CA ALA A 117 2.98 2.79 -27.27
C ALA A 117 2.15 1.92 -26.30
N PHE A 118 2.61 0.72 -26.00
CA PHE A 118 1.96 -0.13 -25.00
C PHE A 118 2.14 0.42 -23.58
N LEU A 119 3.34 0.86 -23.20
CA LEU A 119 3.61 1.48 -21.91
C LEU A 119 2.77 2.74 -21.69
N ASN A 120 2.63 3.60 -22.71
CA ASN A 120 1.76 4.77 -22.64
C ASN A 120 0.29 4.39 -22.34
N ARG A 121 -0.22 3.32 -22.96
CA ARG A 121 -1.57 2.81 -22.66
C ARG A 121 -1.70 2.27 -21.25
N GLN A 122 -0.67 1.57 -20.76
CA GLN A 122 -0.64 1.09 -19.37
C GLN A 122 -0.62 2.27 -18.39
N MET A 123 0.18 3.31 -18.64
CA MET A 123 0.22 4.50 -17.79
C MET A 123 -1.12 5.24 -17.75
N LEU A 124 -1.81 5.38 -18.90
CA LEU A 124 -3.16 5.94 -18.93
C LEU A 124 -4.15 5.11 -18.09
N PHE A 125 -4.09 3.79 -18.22
CA PHE A 125 -4.91 2.89 -17.40
C PHE A 125 -4.60 3.04 -15.89
N MET A 126 -3.33 3.17 -15.51
CA MET A 126 -2.95 3.39 -14.10
C MET A 126 -3.47 4.74 -13.58
N GLU A 127 -3.45 5.78 -14.42
CA GLU A 127 -3.99 7.09 -14.08
C GLU A 127 -5.53 7.04 -13.91
N GLU A 128 -6.24 6.33 -14.77
CA GLU A 128 -7.67 6.07 -14.61
C GLU A 128 -7.98 5.32 -13.32
N CYS A 129 -7.19 4.29 -12.97
CA CYS A 129 -7.32 3.58 -11.69
C CYS A 129 -7.11 4.52 -10.50
N ARG A 130 -6.10 5.39 -10.57
CA ARG A 130 -5.81 6.38 -9.53
C ARG A 130 -6.99 7.32 -9.32
N GLN A 131 -7.56 7.84 -10.41
CA GLN A 131 -8.72 8.74 -10.36
C GLN A 131 -9.95 8.02 -9.82
N PHE A 132 -10.20 6.78 -10.23
CA PHE A 132 -11.32 5.99 -9.71
C PHE A 132 -11.19 5.74 -8.20
N VAL A 133 -10.01 5.39 -7.73
CA VAL A 133 -9.72 5.23 -6.30
C VAL A 133 -9.93 6.55 -5.56
N GLN A 134 -9.45 7.67 -6.10
CA GLN A 134 -9.64 8.99 -5.51
C GLN A 134 -11.13 9.34 -5.37
N GLN A 135 -11.90 9.18 -6.45
CA GLN A 135 -13.34 9.44 -6.46
C GLN A 135 -14.09 8.57 -5.44
N PHE A 136 -13.71 7.29 -5.31
CA PHE A 136 -14.29 6.40 -4.31
C PHE A 136 -14.00 6.87 -2.88
N VAL A 137 -12.75 7.27 -2.62
CA VAL A 137 -12.33 7.78 -1.30
C VAL A 137 -13.11 9.06 -0.94
N ASP A 138 -13.21 10.00 -1.88
CA ASP A 138 -13.90 11.28 -1.68
C ASP A 138 -15.40 11.08 -1.46
N ALA A 139 -16.05 10.23 -2.27
CA ALA A 139 -17.47 9.96 -2.17
C ALA A 139 -17.89 9.30 -0.84
N ASN A 140 -16.96 8.60 -0.18
CA ASN A 140 -17.22 7.88 1.07
C ASN A 140 -16.61 8.59 2.30
N GLY A 141 -16.03 9.78 2.14
CA GLY A 141 -15.41 10.52 3.24
C GLY A 141 -14.30 9.74 3.93
N ILE A 142 -13.61 8.86 3.19
CA ILE A 142 -12.48 8.10 3.73
C ILE A 142 -11.31 9.08 3.81
N ASP A 143 -10.96 9.50 5.01
CA ASP A 143 -9.76 10.34 5.21
C ASP A 143 -8.51 9.47 5.08
N ALA A 144 -8.22 9.04 3.84
CA ALA A 144 -6.97 8.41 3.47
C ALA A 144 -5.90 9.49 3.53
N GLY A 145 -5.49 9.79 4.76
CA GLY A 145 -4.76 10.98 5.16
C GLY A 145 -3.74 11.39 4.12
N GLY A 146 -4.03 12.52 3.46
CA GLY A 146 -2.97 13.33 2.89
C GLY A 146 -2.05 13.67 4.05
N SER A 147 -0.87 13.05 4.05
CA SER A 147 0.22 13.19 5.02
C SER A 147 0.01 14.29 6.06
N ALA A 148 -0.70 13.98 7.14
CA ALA A 148 -0.48 14.69 8.39
C ALA A 148 0.83 14.12 8.96
N LYS A 149 1.95 14.77 8.62
CA LYS A 149 3.26 14.78 9.31
C LYS A 149 4.27 15.58 8.48
N ALA A 150 5.13 16.43 9.02
CA ALA A 150 5.25 17.01 10.36
C ALA A 150 6.33 18.11 10.28
N GLU A 151 6.07 19.22 10.98
CA GLU A 151 7.01 20.18 11.60
C GLU A 151 8.31 20.59 10.85
#